data_AF-A0A067JSG2-F1
#
_entry.id   AF-A0A067JSG2-F1
#
_cell.length_a   1.000
_cell.length_b   1.000
_cell.length_c   1.000
_cell.angle_alpha   90.00
_cell.angle_beta   90.00
_cell.angle_gamma   90.00
#
_symmetry.space_group_name_H-M   'P 1'
#
loop_
_entity.id
_entity.type
_entity.pdbx_description
1 polymer ?
#
loop_
_entity_poly.entity_id
_entity_poly.type
_entity_poly.pdbx_seq_one_letter_code
_entity_poly.pdbx_strand_id
1 'polypeptide(L)'
;MEKSTMISQPKCSESKTKLILGRETIWMILGVLFSGPGLTGLRMELGIRFPYSVHVQAQPHVIGSNAKCADFVVSMAAAVPVRGDSSLKLSAVATVEVLAQNFSSNYSVFSMCLPYITGGMNSDSMAISYSCIRTTGALVNVLGPRAFAELPRIMKNVIKISHEMSSRVGDDNSSSRESFMHSILVALEAIVDKLGGFLNPYLEEVTRLMVIGPDYIAESKPKLKLKADIVRRLLSEKIPVRIALPPLLKVYSDAVESGDSSVATTFEMLLSLIELMPNTSVGGNCGKIFELRLRALDLRRQRPVSIKNINIVETSIVKATASLTIKLTESMFKPLFISSIDWEEFSNEGASVLETFQLF
;
A
#
# COMPACT_ATOMS: atom_id res chain seq x y z
N MET A 1 -39.93 44.98 -48.07
CA MET A 1 -40.20 43.59 -47.64
C MET A 1 -39.29 43.34 -46.45
N GLU A 2 -39.76 43.61 -45.21
CA GLU A 2 -40.39 42.61 -44.33
C GLU A 2 -39.53 41.34 -44.24
N LYS A 3 -38.98 40.88 -43.11
CA LYS A 3 -39.30 40.99 -41.66
C LYS A 3 -37.98 40.76 -40.88
N SER A 4 -37.69 41.53 -39.82
CA SER A 4 -38.00 41.22 -38.40
C SER A 4 -37.54 39.82 -37.98
N THR A 5 -36.74 39.62 -36.93
CA THR A 5 -37.10 39.86 -35.52
C THR A 5 -35.79 39.82 -34.69
N MET A 6 -35.33 40.92 -34.10
CA MET A 6 -35.59 41.40 -32.72
C MET A 6 -35.20 40.39 -31.62
N ILE A 7 -34.12 40.66 -30.87
CA ILE A 7 -34.07 41.38 -29.57
C ILE A 7 -34.42 40.48 -28.39
N SER A 8 -33.46 40.29 -27.47
CA SER A 8 -33.52 40.73 -26.06
C SER A 8 -32.55 39.95 -25.17
N GLN A 9 -31.53 40.66 -24.65
CA GLN A 9 -31.08 40.51 -23.26
C GLN A 9 -32.27 40.80 -22.31
N PRO A 10 -32.33 40.43 -21.00
CA PRO A 10 -31.27 40.74 -20.03
C PRO A 10 -31.27 39.94 -18.68
N LYS A 11 -30.43 40.44 -17.75
CA LYS A 11 -30.65 40.59 -16.28
C LYS A 11 -29.79 39.75 -15.32
N CYS A 12 -28.90 40.50 -14.69
CA CYS A 12 -28.50 40.40 -13.29
C CYS A 12 -29.73 40.51 -12.35
N SER A 13 -29.78 39.67 -11.31
CA SER A 13 -30.52 39.95 -10.07
C SER A 13 -29.89 39.22 -8.89
N GLU A 14 -29.48 40.00 -7.90
CA GLU A 14 -29.16 39.58 -6.52
C GLU A 14 -30.35 38.86 -5.84
N SER A 15 -30.07 37.86 -5.00
CA SER A 15 -30.55 37.90 -3.61
C SER A 15 -30.02 36.79 -2.71
N LYS A 16 -29.82 37.21 -1.46
CA LYS A 16 -29.37 36.51 -0.26
C LYS A 16 -30.43 35.56 0.31
N THR A 17 -30.01 34.38 0.80
CA THR A 17 -30.66 33.64 1.91
C THR A 17 -29.64 32.67 2.53
N LYS A 18 -28.86 33.08 3.54
CA LYS A 18 -28.98 32.72 4.97
C LYS A 18 -29.58 31.33 5.30
N LEU A 19 -28.75 30.54 5.99
CA LEU A 19 -28.99 29.64 7.14
C LEU A 19 -30.44 29.19 7.41
N ILE A 20 -30.63 27.87 7.54
CA ILE A 20 -31.06 27.14 8.76
C ILE A 20 -31.40 25.69 8.34
N LEU A 21 -30.55 24.73 8.72
CA LEU A 21 -30.92 23.38 9.17
C LEU A 21 -29.61 22.73 9.67
N GLY A 22 -29.39 22.43 10.94
CA GLY A 22 -30.36 22.09 11.98
C GLY A 22 -30.06 20.67 12.48
N ARG A 23 -28.98 20.52 13.24
CA ARG A 23 -28.95 19.86 14.56
C ARG A 23 -29.49 18.43 14.75
N GLU A 24 -29.60 17.59 13.73
CA GLU A 24 -30.06 16.19 13.89
C GLU A 24 -29.02 15.10 13.52
N THR A 25 -27.84 15.44 13.01
CA THR A 25 -26.85 14.40 12.59
C THR A 25 -25.87 14.00 13.69
N ILE A 26 -25.90 14.65 14.85
CA ILE A 26 -24.94 14.44 15.96
C ILE A 26 -25.44 13.36 16.94
N TRP A 27 -26.73 12.99 16.91
CA TRP A 27 -27.27 11.89 17.71
C TRP A 27 -27.16 10.50 17.07
N MET A 28 -26.89 10.40 15.76
CA MET A 28 -26.71 9.10 15.09
C MET A 28 -25.31 8.50 15.24
N ILE A 29 -24.29 9.30 15.59
CA ILE A 29 -22.89 8.84 15.62
C ILE A 29 -22.44 8.44 17.04
N LEU A 30 -23.19 8.79 18.08
CA LEU A 30 -22.83 8.51 19.48
C LEU A 30 -23.61 7.35 20.14
N GLY A 31 -24.48 6.66 19.40
CA GLY A 31 -25.30 5.55 19.93
C GLY A 31 -24.70 4.13 19.83
N VAL A 32 -23.50 3.96 19.26
CA VAL A 32 -22.95 2.62 18.96
C VAL A 32 -21.78 2.22 19.87
N LEU A 33 -21.36 3.07 20.82
CA LEU A 33 -20.14 2.83 21.60
C LEU A 33 -20.32 2.40 23.06
N PHE A 34 -21.54 2.20 23.58
CA PHE A 34 -21.73 1.64 24.93
C PHE A 34 -23.02 0.81 25.06
N SER A 35 -22.89 -0.52 24.94
CA SER A 35 -23.50 -1.52 25.85
C SER A 35 -23.43 -2.92 25.24
N GLY A 36 -22.52 -3.75 25.75
CA GLY A 36 -22.87 -5.17 26.00
C GLY A 36 -23.58 -5.27 27.36
N PRO A 37 -24.19 -6.40 27.77
CA PRO A 37 -23.98 -7.77 27.25
C PRO A 37 -25.26 -8.63 27.04
N GLY A 38 -25.11 -9.72 26.28
CA GLY A 38 -25.75 -11.04 26.42
C GLY A 38 -27.28 -11.18 26.50
N LEU A 39 -27.90 -11.82 25.49
CA LEU A 39 -28.76 -13.02 25.61
C LEU A 39 -29.41 -13.38 24.25
N THR A 40 -29.16 -14.62 23.82
CA THR A 40 -30.07 -15.55 23.11
C THR A 40 -31.03 -15.05 22.03
N GLY A 41 -30.72 -15.46 20.79
CA GLY A 41 -31.67 -16.12 19.89
C GLY A 41 -32.85 -15.33 19.32
N LEU A 42 -32.74 -14.89 18.06
CA LEU A 42 -33.78 -15.17 17.06
C LEU A 42 -33.26 -14.95 15.64
N ARG A 43 -33.46 -16.01 14.85
CA ARG A 43 -33.17 -16.19 13.44
C ARG A 43 -34.23 -15.46 12.61
N MET A 44 -33.82 -14.68 11.61
CA MET A 44 -34.65 -14.48 10.42
C MET A 44 -33.77 -14.33 9.17
N GLU A 45 -34.00 -15.24 8.23
CA GLU A 45 -33.33 -15.35 6.93
C GLU A 45 -33.80 -14.26 5.96
N LEU A 46 -32.87 -13.79 5.12
CA LEU A 46 -33.17 -13.50 3.71
C LEU A 46 -31.99 -13.93 2.87
N GLY A 47 -32.22 -14.97 2.07
CA GLY A 47 -31.21 -15.71 1.34
C GLY A 47 -30.77 -15.04 0.05
N ILE A 48 -29.47 -15.17 -0.24
CA ILE A 48 -28.95 -15.29 -1.59
C ILE A 48 -28.12 -16.58 -1.61
N ARG A 49 -28.66 -17.56 -2.33
CA ARG A 49 -28.18 -18.94 -2.41
C ARG A 49 -27.15 -19.01 -3.54
N PHE A 50 -25.87 -19.22 -3.23
CA PHE A 50 -24.92 -19.86 -4.14
C PHE A 50 -24.69 -21.29 -3.64
N PRO A 51 -24.77 -22.32 -4.49
CA PRO A 51 -24.69 -23.71 -4.06
C PRO A 51 -23.24 -24.10 -3.77
N TYR A 52 -23.07 -25.07 -2.87
CA TYR A 52 -21.82 -25.68 -2.39
C TYR A 52 -21.12 -24.97 -1.23
N SER A 53 -21.70 -25.11 -0.03
CA SER A 53 -20.95 -25.07 1.22
C SER A 53 -20.86 -26.50 1.74
N VAL A 54 -19.67 -27.10 1.66
CA VAL A 54 -19.38 -28.38 2.32
C VAL A 54 -19.00 -28.06 3.76
N HIS A 55 -19.90 -28.32 4.69
CA HIS A 55 -19.56 -28.41 6.11
C HIS A 55 -18.73 -29.68 6.32
N VAL A 56 -17.40 -29.54 6.36
CA VAL A 56 -16.53 -30.60 6.91
C VAL A 56 -16.45 -30.38 8.41
N GLN A 57 -17.27 -31.15 9.13
CA GLN A 57 -17.18 -31.30 10.57
C GLN A 57 -15.87 -32.04 10.87
N ALA A 58 -14.91 -31.35 11.48
CA ALA A 58 -13.64 -31.94 11.88
C ALA A 58 -13.89 -33.02 12.95
N GLN A 59 -13.90 -34.28 12.54
CA GLN A 59 -13.84 -35.43 13.45
C GLN A 59 -12.37 -35.85 13.68
N PRO A 60 -11.98 -36.30 14.89
CA PRO A 60 -10.58 -36.46 15.27
C PRO A 60 -9.88 -37.72 14.70
N HIS A 61 -10.47 -38.41 13.71
CA HIS A 61 -10.05 -39.79 13.36
C HIS A 61 -9.23 -39.93 12.06
N VAL A 62 -8.75 -38.83 11.46
CA VAL A 62 -8.14 -38.81 10.11
C VAL A 62 -6.63 -38.57 10.12
N ILE A 63 -5.87 -39.24 11.00
CA ILE A 63 -4.41 -39.04 11.03
C ILE A 63 -3.73 -39.80 9.86
N GLY A 64 -4.30 -40.93 9.42
CA GLY A 64 -3.72 -41.77 8.34
C GLY A 64 -3.99 -41.31 6.90
N SER A 65 -5.09 -40.60 6.63
CA SER A 65 -5.41 -40.10 5.27
C SER A 65 -4.68 -38.78 4.99
N ASN A 66 -4.39 -37.99 6.02
CA ASN A 66 -3.69 -36.71 5.89
C ASN A 66 -2.25 -36.88 5.42
N ALA A 67 -1.57 -37.98 5.78
CA ALA A 67 -0.20 -38.26 5.33
C ALA A 67 -0.12 -38.47 3.81
N LYS A 68 -1.03 -39.27 3.23
CA LYS A 68 -1.07 -39.50 1.77
C LYS A 68 -1.45 -38.24 1.00
N CYS A 69 -2.36 -37.43 1.54
CA CYS A 69 -2.71 -36.13 0.96
C CYS A 69 -1.54 -35.14 1.05
N ALA A 70 -0.79 -35.15 2.15
CA ALA A 70 0.41 -34.34 2.30
C ALA A 70 1.49 -34.72 1.27
N ASP A 71 1.77 -36.02 1.11
CA ASP A 71 2.75 -36.53 0.14
C ASP A 71 2.35 -36.17 -1.29
N PHE A 72 1.05 -36.25 -1.61
CA PHE A 72 0.53 -35.84 -2.92
C PHE A 72 0.75 -34.33 -3.18
N VAL A 73 0.43 -33.48 -2.21
CA VAL A 73 0.63 -32.02 -2.32
C VAL A 73 2.12 -31.66 -2.45
N VAL A 74 2.99 -32.34 -1.70
CA VAL A 74 4.45 -32.16 -1.83
C VAL A 74 4.94 -32.65 -3.19
N SER A 75 4.46 -33.79 -3.68
CA SER A 75 4.80 -34.31 -5.02
C SER A 75 4.34 -33.36 -6.14
N MET A 76 3.17 -32.73 -6.00
CA MET A 76 2.68 -31.73 -6.95
C MET A 76 3.56 -30.48 -6.94
N ALA A 77 3.94 -29.97 -5.77
CA ALA A 77 4.86 -28.84 -5.66
C ALA A 77 6.25 -29.17 -6.22
N ALA A 78 6.76 -30.39 -5.96
CA ALA A 78 8.04 -30.86 -6.47
C ALA A 78 8.06 -31.04 -8.00
N ALA A 79 6.90 -31.26 -8.65
CA ALA A 79 6.79 -31.35 -10.11
C ALA A 79 6.83 -29.97 -10.82
N VAL A 80 6.64 -28.86 -10.10
CA VAL A 80 6.69 -27.49 -10.65
C VAL A 80 8.04 -27.16 -11.31
N PRO A 81 9.21 -27.41 -10.67
CA PRO A 81 10.51 -27.16 -11.29
C PRO A 81 10.90 -28.17 -12.39
N VAL A 82 10.24 -29.34 -12.50
CA VAL A 82 10.60 -30.41 -13.45
C VAL A 82 10.07 -30.10 -14.85
N ARG A 83 10.82 -30.37 -15.94
CA ARG A 83 10.33 -30.14 -17.32
C ARG A 83 9.06 -30.98 -17.58
N GLY A 84 7.99 -30.33 -18.05
CA GLY A 84 6.68 -30.95 -18.29
C GLY A 84 5.64 -29.93 -18.79
N ASP A 85 4.40 -30.39 -18.99
CA ASP A 85 3.31 -29.58 -19.54
C ASP A 85 3.02 -28.34 -18.69
N SER A 86 3.05 -27.16 -19.32
CA SER A 86 2.81 -25.87 -18.65
C SER A 86 1.42 -25.77 -18.02
N SER A 87 0.41 -26.37 -18.64
CA SER A 87 -0.97 -26.43 -18.14
C SER A 87 -1.10 -27.25 -16.85
N LEU A 88 -0.43 -28.41 -16.78
CA LEU A 88 -0.43 -29.26 -15.58
C LEU A 88 0.28 -28.57 -14.41
N LYS A 89 1.39 -27.90 -14.68
CA LYS A 89 2.11 -27.10 -13.65
C LYS A 89 1.25 -25.97 -13.10
N LEU A 90 0.56 -25.24 -13.98
CA LEU A 90 -0.32 -24.14 -13.56
C LEU A 90 -1.45 -24.64 -12.66
N SER A 91 -2.10 -25.74 -13.06
CA SER A 91 -3.14 -26.38 -12.26
C SER A 91 -2.61 -26.90 -10.92
N ALA A 92 -1.39 -27.45 -10.91
CA ALA A 92 -0.75 -27.90 -9.68
C ALA A 92 -0.45 -26.75 -8.71
N VAL A 93 0.08 -25.63 -9.22
CA VAL A 93 0.36 -24.45 -8.39
C VAL A 93 -0.94 -23.83 -7.86
N ALA A 94 -1.97 -23.69 -8.71
CA ALA A 94 -3.26 -23.14 -8.31
C ALA A 94 -3.99 -24.01 -7.28
N THR A 95 -3.88 -25.33 -7.37
CA THR A 95 -4.47 -26.24 -6.36
C THR A 95 -3.76 -26.12 -5.02
N VAL A 96 -2.42 -26.01 -5.00
CA VAL A 96 -1.66 -25.75 -3.76
C VAL A 96 -2.09 -24.43 -3.11
N GLU A 97 -2.31 -23.38 -3.92
CA GLU A 97 -2.80 -22.10 -3.43
C GLU A 97 -4.18 -22.20 -2.77
N VAL A 98 -5.15 -22.83 -3.46
CA VAL A 98 -6.52 -23.03 -2.94
C VAL A 98 -6.50 -23.87 -1.66
N LEU A 99 -5.63 -24.88 -1.60
CA LEU A 99 -5.45 -25.68 -0.39
C LEU A 99 -4.87 -24.85 0.76
N ALA A 100 -3.89 -23.99 0.51
CA ALA A 100 -3.33 -23.11 1.53
C ALA A 100 -4.38 -22.13 2.08
N GLN A 101 -5.23 -21.57 1.22
CA GLN A 101 -6.28 -20.64 1.63
C GLN A 101 -7.38 -21.31 2.47
N ASN A 102 -7.75 -22.55 2.14
CA ASN A 102 -8.85 -23.25 2.80
C ASN A 102 -8.42 -24.09 4.02
N PHE A 103 -7.16 -24.55 4.07
CA PHE A 103 -6.68 -25.48 5.09
C PHE A 103 -5.43 -24.96 5.80
N SER A 104 -5.59 -23.92 6.63
CA SER A 104 -4.48 -23.29 7.34
C SER A 104 -3.81 -24.13 8.44
N SER A 105 -4.35 -25.31 8.79
CA SER A 105 -3.88 -26.13 9.91
C SER A 105 -2.67 -27.03 9.59
N ASN A 106 -2.38 -27.32 8.32
CA ASN A 106 -1.37 -28.30 7.91
C ASN A 106 0.00 -27.65 7.60
N TYR A 107 0.59 -26.96 8.59
CA TYR A 107 1.79 -26.14 8.41
C TYR A 107 3.04 -26.89 7.91
N SER A 108 3.22 -28.18 8.25
CA SER A 108 4.40 -28.96 7.85
C SER A 108 4.47 -29.18 6.33
N VAL A 109 3.32 -29.48 5.72
CA VAL A 109 3.20 -29.73 4.28
C VAL A 109 3.53 -28.46 3.51
N PHE A 110 2.93 -27.34 3.89
CA PHE A 110 3.18 -26.05 3.25
C PHE A 110 4.61 -25.56 3.42
N SER A 111 5.26 -25.88 4.54
CA SER A 111 6.68 -25.58 4.76
C SER A 111 7.58 -26.36 3.81
N MET A 112 7.22 -27.60 3.47
CA MET A 112 7.94 -28.39 2.47
C MET A 112 7.65 -27.90 1.04
N CYS A 113 6.45 -27.39 0.75
CA CYS A 113 6.09 -26.87 -0.58
C CYS A 113 6.77 -25.53 -0.90
N LEU A 114 7.00 -24.66 0.09
CA LEU A 114 7.48 -23.29 -0.10
C LEU A 114 8.78 -23.18 -0.93
N PRO A 115 9.84 -23.98 -0.69
CA PRO A 115 11.07 -23.91 -1.47
C PRO A 115 10.88 -24.32 -2.94
N TYR A 116 9.98 -25.28 -3.22
CA TYR A 116 9.68 -25.72 -4.59
C TYR A 116 8.94 -24.65 -5.38
N ILE A 117 7.92 -24.04 -4.77
CA ILE A 117 7.15 -22.94 -5.38
C ILE A 117 8.05 -21.71 -5.59
N THR A 118 8.90 -21.39 -4.60
CA THR A 118 9.87 -20.28 -4.70
C THR A 118 10.88 -20.52 -5.83
N GLY A 119 11.27 -21.78 -6.07
CA GLY A 119 12.07 -22.16 -7.23
C GLY A 119 11.40 -21.89 -8.58
N GLY A 120 10.07 -22.06 -8.65
CA GLY A 120 9.26 -21.83 -9.85
C GLY A 120 9.05 -20.36 -10.21
N MET A 121 9.37 -19.40 -9.33
CA MET A 121 9.19 -17.96 -9.59
C MET A 121 10.03 -17.46 -10.78
N ASN A 122 11.20 -18.04 -11.03
CA ASN A 122 12.08 -17.67 -12.15
C ASN A 122 11.85 -18.52 -13.41
N SER A 123 10.66 -19.13 -13.56
CA SER A 123 10.34 -19.95 -14.74
C SER A 123 10.22 -19.10 -16.02
N ASP A 124 10.59 -19.67 -17.16
CA ASP A 124 10.52 -19.00 -18.48
C ASP A 124 9.09 -18.61 -18.88
N SER A 125 8.09 -19.37 -18.41
CA SER A 125 6.69 -19.05 -18.63
C SER A 125 6.20 -18.01 -17.62
N MET A 126 5.80 -16.84 -18.13
CA MET A 126 5.26 -15.74 -17.33
C MET A 126 4.03 -16.16 -16.51
N ALA A 127 3.21 -17.06 -17.06
CA ALA A 127 2.04 -17.59 -16.38
C ALA A 127 2.39 -18.39 -15.12
N ILE A 128 3.40 -19.26 -15.23
CA ILE A 128 3.87 -20.08 -14.11
C ILE A 128 4.53 -19.18 -13.07
N SER A 129 5.33 -18.21 -13.50
CA SER A 129 6.01 -17.26 -12.63
C SER A 129 5.03 -16.49 -11.74
N TYR A 130 4.02 -15.80 -12.29
CA TYR A 130 3.08 -15.05 -11.43
C TYR A 130 2.25 -15.95 -10.53
N SER A 131 1.87 -17.15 -11.03
CA SER A 131 1.11 -18.12 -10.22
C SER A 131 1.93 -18.60 -9.02
N CYS A 132 3.24 -18.85 -9.22
CA CYS A 132 4.16 -19.19 -8.14
C CYS A 132 4.35 -18.04 -7.14
N ILE A 133 4.47 -16.79 -7.62
CA ILE A 133 4.56 -15.60 -6.74
C ILE A 133 3.31 -15.48 -5.87
N ARG A 134 2.13 -15.56 -6.47
CA ARG A 134 0.84 -15.46 -5.76
C ARG A 134 0.67 -16.58 -4.75
N THR A 135 1.03 -17.80 -5.13
CA THR A 135 1.00 -18.99 -4.24
C THR A 135 2.00 -18.84 -3.09
N THR A 136 3.18 -18.26 -3.35
CA THR A 136 4.16 -17.95 -2.30
C THR A 136 3.55 -17.02 -1.25
N GLY A 137 2.82 -15.98 -1.67
CA GLY A 137 2.07 -15.11 -0.76
C GLY A 137 1.04 -15.88 0.08
N ALA A 138 0.27 -16.78 -0.54
CA ALA A 138 -0.69 -17.63 0.17
C ALA A 138 -0.02 -18.55 1.21
N LEU A 139 1.12 -19.15 0.85
CA LEU A 139 1.90 -20.00 1.76
C LEU A 139 2.51 -19.20 2.92
N VAL A 140 3.02 -18.00 2.67
CA VAL A 140 3.52 -17.09 3.71
C VAL A 140 2.40 -16.70 4.68
N ASN A 141 1.19 -16.45 4.17
CA ASN A 141 0.02 -16.15 5.01
C ASN A 141 -0.32 -17.29 5.98
N VAL A 142 -0.18 -18.55 5.55
CA VAL A 142 -0.42 -19.74 6.38
C VAL A 142 0.74 -19.99 7.33
N LEU A 143 1.98 -19.97 6.83
CA LEU A 143 3.18 -20.33 7.60
C LEU A 143 3.59 -19.24 8.61
N GLY A 144 3.25 -17.98 8.33
CA GLY A 144 3.62 -16.85 9.16
C GLY A 144 5.14 -16.75 9.37
N PRO A 145 5.63 -16.58 10.62
CA PRO A 145 7.06 -16.52 10.94
C PRO A 145 7.88 -17.74 10.50
N ARG A 146 7.24 -18.90 10.31
CA ARG A 146 7.94 -20.13 9.89
C ARG A 146 8.45 -20.05 8.45
N ALA A 147 7.90 -19.16 7.64
CA ALA A 147 8.39 -18.90 6.29
C ALA A 147 9.69 -18.08 6.26
N PHE A 148 10.19 -17.61 7.41
CA PHE A 148 11.40 -16.79 7.49
C PHE A 148 12.62 -17.44 6.85
N ALA A 149 12.77 -18.76 6.92
CA ALA A 149 13.92 -19.48 6.35
C ALA A 149 14.06 -19.27 4.82
N GLU A 150 12.95 -19.11 4.10
CA GLU A 150 12.94 -18.88 2.65
C GLU A 150 12.81 -17.40 2.28
N LEU A 151 12.62 -16.49 3.25
CA LEU A 151 12.41 -15.06 3.02
C LEU A 151 13.49 -14.43 2.12
N PRO A 152 14.81 -14.68 2.31
CA PRO A 152 15.84 -14.10 1.45
C PRO A 152 15.69 -14.50 -0.02
N ARG A 153 15.30 -15.75 -0.28
CA ARG A 153 15.11 -16.29 -1.62
C ARG A 153 13.86 -15.70 -2.26
N ILE A 154 12.77 -15.60 -1.49
CA ILE A 154 11.50 -14.99 -1.92
C ILE A 154 11.75 -13.52 -2.29
N MET A 155 12.33 -12.72 -1.40
CA MET A 155 12.55 -11.29 -1.63
C MET A 155 13.48 -11.04 -2.80
N LYS A 156 14.57 -11.81 -2.95
CA LYS A 156 15.46 -11.72 -4.11
C LYS A 156 14.72 -11.92 -5.42
N ASN A 157 13.84 -12.93 -5.49
CA ASN A 157 13.05 -13.21 -6.68
C ASN A 157 11.99 -12.11 -6.93
N VAL A 158 11.23 -11.71 -5.91
CA VAL A 158 10.20 -10.66 -6.03
C VAL A 158 10.81 -9.35 -6.54
N ILE A 159 11.93 -8.91 -5.95
CA ILE A 159 12.63 -7.69 -6.35
C ILE A 159 13.12 -7.80 -7.79
N LYS A 160 13.86 -8.87 -8.12
CA LYS A 160 14.40 -9.10 -9.48
C LYS A 160 13.28 -9.03 -10.53
N ILE A 161 12.22 -9.77 -10.30
CA ILE A 161 11.08 -9.87 -11.20
C ILE A 161 10.34 -8.52 -11.33
N SER A 162 10.22 -7.76 -10.23
CA SER A 162 9.60 -6.44 -10.26
C SER A 162 10.36 -5.45 -11.15
N HIS A 163 11.69 -5.50 -11.14
CA HIS A 163 12.52 -4.69 -12.03
C HIS A 163 12.38 -5.11 -13.50
N GLU A 164 12.39 -6.41 -13.78
CA GLU A 164 12.20 -6.93 -15.15
C GLU A 164 10.83 -6.54 -15.73
N MET A 165 9.79 -6.48 -14.89
CA MET A 165 8.48 -6.04 -15.31
C MET A 165 8.43 -4.52 -15.55
N SER A 166 9.08 -3.75 -14.67
CA SER A 166 9.15 -2.29 -14.77
C SER A 166 9.96 -1.82 -15.99
N SER A 167 10.89 -2.62 -16.51
CA SER A 167 11.68 -2.26 -17.70
C SER A 167 10.99 -2.55 -19.03
N ARG A 168 9.94 -3.39 -19.04
CA ARG A 168 9.20 -3.79 -20.26
C ARG A 168 8.11 -2.78 -20.64
N VAL A 169 8.41 -1.49 -20.54
CA VAL A 169 7.47 -0.41 -20.89
C VAL A 169 7.33 -0.37 -22.41
N GLY A 170 6.26 -0.95 -22.95
CA GLY A 170 5.94 -0.89 -24.38
C GLY A 170 5.25 -2.13 -24.98
N ASP A 171 5.08 -3.22 -24.22
CA ASP A 171 4.56 -4.49 -24.77
C ASP A 171 3.02 -4.61 -24.67
N ASP A 172 2.37 -4.99 -25.77
CA ASP A 172 0.91 -4.95 -26.05
C ASP A 172 0.01 -5.82 -25.14
N ASN A 173 0.56 -6.61 -24.21
CA ASN A 173 -0.20 -7.49 -23.32
C ASN A 173 -0.46 -6.88 -21.94
N SER A 174 -1.14 -5.72 -21.91
CA SER A 174 -1.44 -4.94 -20.69
C SER A 174 -2.09 -5.77 -19.57
N SER A 175 -3.01 -6.67 -19.92
CA SER A 175 -3.77 -7.49 -18.95
C SER A 175 -2.91 -8.54 -18.22
N SER A 176 -2.00 -9.20 -18.93
CA SER A 176 -1.10 -10.20 -18.35
C SER A 176 -0.10 -9.56 -17.38
N ARG A 177 0.42 -8.39 -17.77
CA ARG A 177 1.33 -7.57 -16.98
C ARG A 177 0.63 -7.02 -15.74
N GLU A 178 -0.61 -6.55 -15.84
CA GLU A 178 -1.41 -6.13 -14.68
C GLU A 178 -1.65 -7.27 -13.69
N SER A 179 -1.99 -8.47 -14.17
CA SER A 179 -2.17 -9.67 -13.34
C SER A 179 -0.86 -10.05 -12.63
N PHE A 180 0.26 -9.87 -13.33
CA PHE A 180 1.60 -10.12 -12.80
C PHE A 180 1.94 -9.14 -11.67
N MET A 181 1.76 -7.83 -11.90
CA MET A 181 1.98 -6.79 -10.88
C MET A 181 1.05 -6.95 -9.68
N HIS A 182 -0.20 -7.34 -9.92
CA HIS A 182 -1.13 -7.65 -8.84
C HIS A 182 -0.64 -8.83 -7.99
N SER A 183 -0.09 -9.87 -8.62
CA SER A 183 0.47 -11.04 -7.92
C SER A 183 1.67 -10.65 -7.04
N ILE A 184 2.53 -9.73 -7.50
CA ILE A 184 3.62 -9.15 -6.69
C ILE A 184 3.06 -8.45 -5.45
N LEU A 185 2.03 -7.61 -5.61
CA LEU A 185 1.43 -6.90 -4.47
C LEU A 185 0.79 -7.84 -3.46
N VAL A 186 0.10 -8.89 -3.91
CA VAL A 186 -0.49 -9.91 -3.02
C VAL A 186 0.59 -10.65 -2.22
N ALA A 187 1.72 -10.96 -2.85
CA ALA A 187 2.85 -11.56 -2.16
C ALA A 187 3.48 -10.60 -1.15
N LEU A 188 3.72 -9.34 -1.54
CA LEU A 188 4.28 -8.31 -0.66
C LEU A 188 3.36 -8.02 0.54
N GLU A 189 2.06 -7.95 0.34
CA GLU A 189 1.07 -7.79 1.43
C GLU A 189 1.22 -8.89 2.48
N ALA A 190 1.25 -10.17 2.05
CA ALA A 190 1.41 -11.31 2.95
C ALA A 190 2.75 -11.27 3.71
N ILE A 191 3.83 -10.92 3.00
CA ILE A 191 5.17 -10.81 3.58
C ILE A 191 5.22 -9.67 4.60
N VAL A 192 4.67 -8.50 4.31
CA VAL A 192 4.66 -7.36 5.24
C VAL A 192 3.78 -7.65 6.46
N ASP A 193 2.61 -8.26 6.27
CA ASP A 193 1.70 -8.59 7.38
C ASP A 193 2.29 -9.64 8.34
N LYS A 194 2.95 -10.69 7.80
CA LYS A 194 3.46 -11.82 8.60
C LYS A 194 4.92 -11.70 9.01
N LEU A 195 5.75 -11.04 8.21
CA LEU A 195 7.20 -11.00 8.34
C LEU A 195 7.76 -9.56 8.37
N GLY A 196 6.92 -8.53 8.56
CA GLY A 196 7.34 -7.12 8.52
C GLY A 196 8.56 -6.77 9.39
N GLY A 197 8.69 -7.39 10.57
CA GLY A 197 9.85 -7.19 11.47
C GLY A 197 11.20 -7.67 10.90
N PHE A 198 11.18 -8.50 9.85
CA PHE A 198 12.37 -9.06 9.22
C PHE A 198 12.74 -8.40 7.89
N LEU A 199 11.99 -7.38 7.46
CA LEU A 199 12.16 -6.75 6.15
C LEU A 199 13.26 -5.69 6.09
N ASN A 200 13.94 -5.38 7.20
CA ASN A 200 14.99 -4.36 7.25
C ASN A 200 15.98 -4.38 6.05
N PRO A 201 16.60 -5.52 5.65
CA PRO A 201 17.55 -5.53 4.53
C PRO A 201 16.92 -5.30 3.15
N TYR A 202 15.60 -5.43 3.03
CA TYR A 202 14.87 -5.30 1.76
C TYR A 202 14.00 -4.04 1.71
N LEU A 203 13.87 -3.32 2.83
CA LEU A 203 12.89 -2.26 2.99
C LEU A 203 13.18 -1.08 2.06
N GLU A 204 14.44 -0.78 1.82
CA GLU A 204 14.84 0.25 0.85
C GLU A 204 14.25 -0.01 -0.53
N GLU A 205 14.46 -1.21 -1.07
CA GLU A 205 13.98 -1.55 -2.42
C GLU A 205 12.45 -1.69 -2.45
N VAL A 206 11.83 -2.23 -1.40
CA VAL A 206 10.36 -2.33 -1.32
C VAL A 206 9.71 -0.95 -1.27
N THR A 207 10.24 -0.04 -0.45
CA THR A 207 9.76 1.35 -0.39
C THR A 207 9.97 2.04 -1.73
N ARG A 208 11.14 1.87 -2.35
CA ARG A 208 11.43 2.40 -3.68
C ARG A 208 10.44 1.91 -4.73
N LEU A 209 10.15 0.61 -4.77
CA LEU A 209 9.18 0.01 -5.68
C LEU A 209 7.77 0.58 -5.48
N MET A 210 7.34 0.77 -4.23
CA MET A 210 6.00 1.27 -3.90
C MET A 210 5.83 2.78 -4.16
N VAL A 211 6.92 3.55 -4.17
CA VAL A 211 6.90 5.01 -4.30
C VAL A 211 7.27 5.50 -5.71
N ILE A 212 8.12 4.77 -6.43
CA ILE A 212 8.59 5.16 -7.77
C ILE A 212 7.84 4.41 -8.87
N GLY A 213 7.39 3.18 -8.63
CA GLY A 213 6.81 2.34 -9.67
C GLY A 213 5.57 2.98 -10.31
N PRO A 214 5.63 3.44 -11.58
CA PRO A 214 4.57 4.23 -12.19
C PRO A 214 3.26 3.45 -12.30
N ASP A 215 3.35 2.14 -12.53
CA ASP A 215 2.18 1.26 -12.59
C ASP A 215 1.43 1.15 -11.23
N TYR A 216 2.12 1.32 -10.10
CA TYR A 216 1.52 1.22 -8.76
C TYR A 216 0.91 2.55 -8.26
N ILE A 217 1.14 3.63 -9.01
CA ILE A 217 0.74 4.99 -8.63
C ILE A 217 -0.26 5.55 -9.65
N ALA A 218 -0.21 5.06 -10.89
CA ALA A 218 -1.05 5.50 -11.99
C ALA A 218 -2.55 5.37 -11.66
N GLU A 219 -3.25 6.50 -11.80
CA GLU A 219 -4.72 6.56 -11.62
C GLU A 219 -5.47 5.79 -12.71
N SER A 220 -4.81 5.51 -13.85
CA SER A 220 -5.37 4.69 -14.92
C SER A 220 -5.65 3.24 -14.50
N LYS A 221 -5.03 2.76 -13.41
CA LYS A 221 -5.16 1.37 -12.92
C LYS A 221 -5.65 1.34 -11.47
N PRO A 222 -6.94 1.70 -11.20
CA PRO A 222 -7.44 1.90 -9.85
C PRO A 222 -7.37 0.64 -8.98
N LYS A 223 -7.59 -0.55 -9.55
CA LYS A 223 -7.49 -1.82 -8.79
C LYS A 223 -6.07 -2.07 -8.28
N LEU A 224 -5.06 -1.72 -9.07
CA LEU A 224 -3.66 -1.91 -8.72
C LEU A 224 -3.22 -0.86 -7.70
N LYS A 225 -3.63 0.40 -7.90
CA LYS A 225 -3.41 1.50 -6.96
C LYS A 225 -3.98 1.20 -5.58
N LEU A 226 -5.25 0.80 -5.48
CA LEU A 226 -5.90 0.44 -4.21
C LEU A 226 -5.14 -0.66 -3.47
N LYS A 227 -4.65 -1.68 -4.19
CA LYS A 227 -3.87 -2.75 -3.58
C LYS A 227 -2.49 -2.27 -3.13
N ALA A 228 -1.85 -1.40 -3.90
CA ALA A 228 -0.58 -0.78 -3.51
C ALA A 228 -0.75 0.11 -2.27
N ASP A 229 -1.85 0.86 -2.16
CA ASP A 229 -2.17 1.67 -0.98
C ASP A 229 -2.34 0.83 0.28
N ILE A 230 -2.92 -0.37 0.17
CA ILE A 230 -2.97 -1.34 1.27
C ILE A 230 -1.55 -1.76 1.69
N VAL A 231 -0.68 -2.09 0.74
CA VAL A 231 0.71 -2.47 1.05
C VAL A 231 1.48 -1.31 1.68
N ARG A 232 1.35 -0.08 1.16
CA ARG A 232 1.97 1.14 1.71
C ARG A 232 1.56 1.40 3.16
N ARG A 233 0.27 1.23 3.45
CA ARG A 233 -0.25 1.36 4.81
C ARG A 233 0.25 0.24 5.71
N LEU A 234 0.25 -1.02 5.26
CA LEU A 234 0.80 -2.14 6.02
C LEU A 234 2.29 -1.96 6.34
N LEU A 235 3.08 -1.40 5.40
CA LEU A 235 4.49 -1.06 5.65
C LEU A 235 4.61 -0.04 6.80
N SER A 236 3.67 0.90 6.89
CA SER A 236 3.66 1.93 7.93
C SER A 236 3.13 1.40 9.29
N GLU A 237 2.24 0.41 9.26
CA GLU A 237 1.62 -0.21 10.44
C GLU A 237 2.48 -1.30 11.08
N LYS A 238 3.06 -2.19 10.26
CA LYS A 238 3.74 -3.41 10.72
C LYS A 238 5.21 -3.21 11.01
N ILE A 239 5.81 -2.14 10.47
CA ILE A 239 7.24 -1.87 10.62
C ILE A 239 7.42 -0.68 11.56
N PRO A 240 8.27 -0.79 12.60
CA PRO A 240 8.55 0.33 13.48
C PRO A 240 9.07 1.54 12.71
N VAL A 241 8.56 2.73 13.04
CA VAL A 241 8.92 4.02 12.40
C VAL A 241 10.43 4.21 12.28
N ARG A 242 11.21 3.81 13.29
CA ARG A 242 12.68 3.96 13.29
C ARG A 242 13.36 3.22 12.12
N ILE A 243 12.75 2.13 11.66
CA ILE A 243 13.26 1.29 10.56
C ILE A 243 12.64 1.73 9.24
N ALA A 244 11.36 2.12 9.22
CA ALA A 244 10.65 2.52 8.01
C ALA A 244 11.00 3.94 7.51
N LEU A 245 11.35 4.86 8.41
CA LEU A 245 11.61 6.25 8.07
C LEU A 245 12.87 6.43 7.20
N PRO A 246 14.06 5.86 7.53
CA PRO A 246 15.26 6.13 6.74
C PRO A 246 15.15 5.74 5.24
N PRO A 247 14.58 4.57 4.86
CA PRO A 247 14.29 4.24 3.47
C PRO A 247 13.41 5.28 2.77
N LEU A 248 12.36 5.75 3.44
CA LEU A 248 11.44 6.74 2.88
C LEU A 248 12.12 8.09 2.63
N LEU A 249 12.99 8.52 3.55
CA LEU A 249 13.77 9.75 3.40
C LEU A 249 14.76 9.66 2.22
N LYS A 250 15.35 8.49 2.00
CA LYS A 250 16.31 8.27 0.92
C LYS A 250 15.66 8.28 -0.46
N VAL A 251 14.46 7.68 -0.56
CA VAL A 251 13.70 7.60 -1.83
C VAL A 251 13.18 8.98 -2.29
N TYR A 252 13.13 9.98 -1.41
CA TYR A 252 12.62 11.31 -1.76
C TYR A 252 13.32 11.95 -2.96
N SER A 253 14.65 11.86 -3.07
CA SER A 253 15.38 12.42 -4.22
C SER A 253 14.90 11.81 -5.54
N ASP A 254 14.81 10.48 -5.56
CA ASP A 254 14.39 9.71 -6.73
C ASP A 254 12.90 9.95 -7.04
N ALA A 255 12.08 10.16 -6.01
CA ALA A 255 10.66 10.50 -6.16
C ALA A 255 10.47 11.86 -6.84
N VAL A 256 11.30 12.86 -6.52
CA VAL A 256 11.29 14.18 -7.17
C VAL A 256 11.62 14.05 -8.65
N GLU A 257 12.58 13.21 -9.03
CA GLU A 257 12.91 12.96 -10.44
C GLU A 257 11.79 12.21 -11.19
N SER A 258 11.04 11.35 -10.48
CA SER A 258 10.02 10.48 -11.07
C SER A 258 8.70 11.22 -11.38
N GLY A 259 8.30 12.18 -10.55
CA GLY A 259 7.13 13.03 -10.81
C GLY A 259 6.29 13.38 -9.58
N ASP A 260 5.20 14.12 -9.82
CA ASP A 260 4.31 14.65 -8.79
C ASP A 260 3.60 13.56 -7.98
N SER A 261 3.10 12.51 -8.64
CA SER A 261 2.41 11.42 -7.92
C SER A 261 3.34 10.66 -6.97
N SER A 262 4.62 10.46 -7.33
CA SER A 262 5.59 9.77 -6.48
C SER A 262 5.94 10.58 -5.23
N VAL A 263 6.11 11.90 -5.37
CA VAL A 263 6.33 12.78 -4.20
C VAL A 263 5.08 12.80 -3.30
N ALA A 264 3.88 12.92 -3.89
CA ALA A 264 2.63 12.86 -3.11
C ALA A 264 2.52 11.54 -2.31
N THR A 265 2.76 10.39 -2.95
CA THR A 265 2.75 9.08 -2.30
C THR A 265 3.80 8.96 -1.19
N THR A 266 4.99 9.57 -1.37
CA THR A 266 6.02 9.63 -0.30
C THR A 266 5.47 10.32 0.95
N PHE A 267 4.79 11.45 0.78
CA PHE A 267 4.19 12.21 1.88
C PHE A 267 2.95 11.54 2.47
N GLU A 268 2.17 10.79 1.70
CA GLU A 268 1.05 9.97 2.20
C GLU A 268 1.54 8.81 3.09
N MET A 269 2.63 8.14 2.69
CA MET A 269 3.28 7.14 3.53
C MET A 269 3.87 7.76 4.80
N LEU A 270 4.50 8.93 4.66
CA LEU A 270 5.05 9.67 5.81
C LEU A 270 3.95 10.08 6.78
N LEU A 271 2.81 10.56 6.28
CA LEU A 271 1.62 10.88 7.08
C LEU A 271 1.16 9.64 7.86
N SER A 272 1.01 8.49 7.20
CA SER A 272 0.61 7.23 7.85
C SER A 272 1.60 6.83 8.97
N LEU A 273 2.90 6.97 8.73
CA LEU A 273 3.94 6.73 9.74
C LEU A 273 3.83 7.70 10.92
N ILE A 274 3.59 8.99 10.65
CA ILE A 274 3.43 10.02 11.68
C ILE A 274 2.21 9.70 12.53
N GLU A 275 1.06 9.38 11.93
CA GLU A 275 -0.19 9.06 12.62
C GLU A 275 -0.06 7.86 13.57
N LEU A 276 0.72 6.86 13.18
CA LEU A 276 0.97 5.66 13.99
C LEU A 276 2.15 5.81 14.98
N MET A 277 2.94 6.87 14.84
CA MET A 277 4.11 7.10 15.69
C MET A 277 3.73 7.29 17.16
N PRO A 278 4.31 6.53 18.11
CA PRO A 278 4.12 6.79 19.54
C PRO A 278 4.89 8.05 19.96
N ASN A 279 4.33 8.81 20.90
CA ASN A 279 4.90 10.07 21.40
C ASN A 279 6.36 9.94 21.88
N THR A 280 6.74 8.77 22.40
CA THR A 280 8.12 8.46 22.84
C THR A 280 9.15 8.41 21.71
N SER A 281 8.71 8.15 20.47
CA SER A 281 9.59 8.08 19.29
C SER A 281 9.60 9.35 18.45
N VAL A 282 8.77 10.34 18.79
CA VAL A 282 8.70 11.63 18.08
C VAL A 282 10.01 12.41 18.25
N GLY A 283 10.56 12.43 19.48
CA GLY A 283 11.81 13.13 19.83
C GLY A 283 12.98 12.92 18.87
N GLY A 284 13.28 11.66 18.56
CA GLY A 284 14.43 11.30 17.73
C GLY A 284 14.21 11.38 16.22
N ASN A 285 12.95 11.47 15.78
CA ASN A 285 12.60 11.42 14.35
C ASN A 285 12.08 12.75 13.80
N CYS A 286 11.53 13.63 14.65
CA CYS A 286 10.90 14.87 14.21
C CYS A 286 11.86 15.79 13.45
N GLY A 287 13.14 15.89 13.85
CA GLY A 287 14.13 16.71 13.17
C GLY A 287 14.33 16.28 11.71
N LYS A 288 14.49 14.97 11.47
CA LYS A 288 14.67 14.41 10.11
C LYS A 288 13.44 14.60 9.23
N ILE A 289 12.25 14.43 9.81
CA ILE A 289 10.98 14.65 9.11
C ILE A 289 10.82 16.14 8.75
N PHE A 290 11.24 17.02 9.64
CA PHE A 290 11.18 18.45 9.43
C PHE A 290 12.18 18.94 8.37
N GLU A 291 13.40 18.43 8.37
CA GLU A 291 14.38 18.70 7.31
C GLU A 291 13.86 18.27 5.93
N LEU A 292 13.24 17.09 5.85
CA LEU A 292 12.59 16.63 4.60
C LEU A 292 11.48 17.59 4.16
N ARG A 293 10.64 18.03 5.10
CA ARG A 293 9.58 19.00 4.84
C ARG A 293 10.15 20.29 4.26
N LEU A 294 11.18 20.87 4.87
CA LEU A 294 11.79 22.11 4.37
C LEU A 294 12.32 21.91 2.94
N ARG A 295 13.00 20.78 2.68
CA ARG A 295 13.46 20.43 1.32
C ARG A 295 12.31 20.29 0.33
N ALA A 296 11.16 19.78 0.76
CA ALA A 296 9.99 19.60 -0.09
C ALA A 296 9.20 20.87 -0.34
N LEU A 297 9.18 21.82 0.60
CA LEU A 297 8.61 23.14 0.37
C LEU A 297 9.44 23.98 -0.62
N ASP A 298 10.73 23.68 -0.76
CA ASP A 298 11.61 24.35 -1.73
C ASP A 298 11.35 23.94 -3.20
N LEU A 299 10.51 22.93 -3.45
CA LEU A 299 10.19 22.45 -4.80
C LEU A 299 9.64 23.56 -5.72
N ARG A 300 8.92 24.54 -5.16
CA ARG A 300 8.35 25.67 -5.93
C ARG A 300 9.44 26.58 -6.50
N ARG A 301 10.56 26.68 -5.81
CA ARG A 301 11.73 27.46 -6.22
C ARG A 301 12.62 26.67 -7.16
N GLN A 302 12.87 25.40 -6.84
CA GLN A 302 13.71 24.51 -7.66
C GLN A 302 13.10 24.19 -9.03
N ARG A 303 11.76 24.18 -9.14
CA ARG A 303 10.99 23.89 -10.37
C ARG A 303 11.54 22.70 -11.17
N PRO A 304 11.58 21.49 -10.58
CA PRO A 304 11.98 20.30 -11.30
C PRO A 304 11.01 20.02 -12.46
N VAL A 305 11.56 19.65 -13.62
CA VAL A 305 10.82 19.43 -14.89
C VAL A 305 9.77 18.30 -14.77
N SER A 306 10.00 17.37 -13.85
CA SER A 306 9.15 16.22 -13.56
C SER A 306 7.83 16.58 -12.85
N ILE A 307 7.79 17.67 -12.07
CA ILE A 307 6.62 18.03 -11.26
C ILE A 307 5.71 18.97 -12.06
N LYS A 308 4.59 18.42 -12.55
CA LYS A 308 3.59 19.19 -13.31
C LYS A 308 2.57 19.89 -12.41
N ASN A 309 2.11 19.21 -11.37
CA ASN A 309 1.09 19.73 -10.46
C ASN A 309 1.61 19.87 -9.03
N ILE A 310 2.29 20.99 -8.77
CA ILE A 310 2.89 21.25 -7.46
C ILE A 310 1.87 21.39 -6.33
N ASN A 311 0.65 21.85 -6.63
CA ASN A 311 -0.37 22.10 -5.60
C ASN A 311 -0.82 20.80 -4.90
N ILE A 312 -0.91 19.69 -5.64
CA ILE A 312 -1.27 18.38 -5.06
C ILE A 312 -0.17 17.90 -4.11
N VAL A 313 1.08 18.09 -4.51
CA VAL A 313 2.27 17.74 -3.72
C VAL A 313 2.32 18.57 -2.44
N GLU A 314 2.21 19.90 -2.56
CA GLU A 314 2.19 20.81 -1.41
C GLU A 314 1.04 20.52 -0.44
N THR A 315 -0.16 20.21 -0.95
CA THR A 315 -1.28 19.81 -0.10
C THR A 315 -0.94 18.57 0.73
N SER A 316 -0.24 17.59 0.15
CA SER A 316 0.19 16.38 0.85
C SER A 316 1.28 16.68 1.89
N ILE A 317 2.22 17.58 1.58
CA ILE A 317 3.26 18.06 2.50
C ILE A 317 2.64 18.78 3.71
N VAL A 318 1.69 19.68 3.46
CA VAL A 318 1.01 20.46 4.50
C VAL A 318 0.21 19.54 5.42
N LYS A 319 -0.50 18.54 4.86
CA LYS A 319 -1.22 17.53 5.66
C LYS A 319 -0.28 16.76 6.57
N ALA A 320 0.81 16.20 6.04
CA ALA A 320 1.81 15.47 6.83
C ALA A 320 2.43 16.35 7.93
N THR A 321 2.70 17.61 7.61
CA THR A 321 3.21 18.61 8.56
C THR A 321 2.22 18.88 9.69
N ALA A 322 0.96 19.14 9.37
CA ALA A 322 -0.06 19.43 10.37
C ALA A 322 -0.24 18.25 11.34
N SER A 323 -0.21 17.02 10.82
CA SER A 323 -0.25 15.82 11.66
C SER A 323 0.99 15.68 12.54
N LEU A 324 2.18 16.10 12.07
CA LEU A 324 3.38 16.12 12.88
C LEU A 324 3.29 17.16 14.00
N THR A 325 2.85 18.39 13.69
CA THR A 325 2.79 19.48 14.67
C THR A 325 1.84 19.18 15.82
N ILE A 326 0.72 18.49 15.54
CA ILE A 326 -0.22 18.03 16.59
C ILE A 326 0.46 17.04 17.56
N LYS A 327 1.47 16.28 17.12
CA LYS A 327 2.20 15.31 17.96
C LYS A 327 3.39 15.90 18.71
N LEU A 328 3.83 17.12 18.36
CA LEU A 328 4.97 17.75 19.01
C LEU A 328 4.56 18.35 20.35
N THR A 329 5.45 18.26 21.34
CA THR A 329 5.33 19.08 22.54
C THR A 329 5.80 20.49 22.25
N GLU A 330 5.37 21.47 23.04
CA GLU A 330 5.79 22.88 22.87
C GLU A 330 7.33 23.03 22.87
N SER A 331 8.01 22.25 23.71
CA SER A 331 9.47 22.23 23.80
C SER A 331 10.18 21.77 22.52
N MET A 332 9.54 20.89 21.74
CA MET A 332 10.07 20.38 20.48
C MET A 332 9.61 21.22 19.28
N PHE A 333 8.43 21.82 19.38
CA PHE A 333 7.90 22.68 18.33
C PHE A 333 8.70 23.99 18.19
N LYS A 334 9.05 24.64 19.30
CA LYS A 334 9.80 25.92 19.30
C LYS A 334 11.07 25.89 18.44
N PRO A 335 12.02 24.96 18.61
CA PRO A 335 13.24 24.94 17.79
C PRO A 335 12.95 24.68 16.31
N LEU A 336 11.95 23.83 16.00
CA LEU A 336 11.54 23.58 14.61
C LEU A 336 10.90 24.82 13.99
N PHE A 337 10.04 25.52 14.73
CA PHE A 337 9.42 26.77 14.28
C PHE A 337 10.47 27.86 14.01
N ILE A 338 11.44 28.05 14.91
CA ILE A 338 12.56 28.99 14.70
C ILE A 338 13.34 28.60 13.43
N SER A 339 13.70 27.32 13.28
CA SER A 339 14.41 26.87 12.06
C SER A 339 13.60 27.07 10.77
N SER A 340 12.27 27.09 10.86
CA SER A 340 11.39 27.42 9.73
C SER A 340 11.46 28.91 9.36
N ILE A 341 11.51 29.80 10.37
CA ILE A 341 11.66 31.25 10.16
C ILE A 341 13.04 31.54 9.59
N ASP A 342 14.09 30.96 10.18
CA ASP A 342 15.47 31.13 9.71
C ASP A 342 15.59 30.67 8.24
N TRP A 343 14.99 29.53 7.88
CA TRP A 343 14.96 29.04 6.50
C TRP A 343 14.24 30.02 5.54
N GLU A 344 13.19 30.69 5.99
CA GLU A 344 12.53 31.74 5.22
C GLU A 344 13.47 32.94 5.02
N GLU A 345 14.13 33.40 6.08
CA GLU A 345 15.04 34.56 6.08
C GLU A 345 16.27 34.35 5.17
N PHE A 346 16.96 33.21 5.29
CA PHE A 346 18.07 32.85 4.40
C PHE A 346 17.65 32.77 2.93
N SER A 347 16.38 32.45 2.66
CA SER A 347 15.89 32.40 1.31
C SER A 347 15.36 33.73 0.76
N ASN A 348 15.10 34.69 1.66
CA ASN A 348 14.71 36.06 1.33
C ASN A 348 15.90 37.03 1.22
N GLU A 349 17.11 36.62 1.62
CA GLU A 349 18.33 37.39 1.28
C GLU A 349 18.59 37.48 -0.25
N GLY A 350 17.83 36.74 -1.07
CA GLY A 350 17.78 36.86 -2.54
C GLY A 350 16.47 37.40 -3.13
N ALA A 351 15.44 37.66 -2.33
CA ALA A 351 14.16 38.19 -2.82
C ALA A 351 13.51 39.06 -1.73
N SER A 352 13.30 40.33 -2.06
CA SER A 352 12.74 41.35 -1.19
C SER A 352 11.52 40.87 -0.40
N VAL A 353 11.70 40.82 0.92
CA VAL A 353 10.69 40.65 1.97
C VAL A 353 9.56 41.67 1.76
N LEU A 354 8.29 41.23 1.70
CA LEU A 354 7.13 41.86 2.36
C LEU A 354 5.69 41.43 1.95
N GLU A 355 5.43 40.35 1.18
CA GLU A 355 4.01 40.05 0.79
C GLU A 355 3.40 38.69 1.16
N THR A 356 4.11 37.73 1.78
CA THR A 356 3.56 36.37 1.95
C THR A 356 2.82 36.05 3.27
N PHE A 357 2.60 37.01 4.17
CA PHE A 357 1.91 36.76 5.44
C PHE A 357 0.41 37.13 5.50
N GLN A 358 -0.25 37.36 4.35
CA GLN A 358 -1.69 37.68 4.33
C GLN A 358 -2.67 36.51 4.08
N LEU A 359 -2.22 35.25 4.06
CA LEU A 359 -3.13 34.12 3.84
C LEU A 359 -2.95 32.92 4.80
N PHE A 360 -2.72 33.21 6.08
CA PHE A 360 -3.07 32.29 7.17
C PHE A 360 -4.30 32.79 7.92
#